data_AF-A0A6B1HUT1-F1
#
_entry.id   AF-A0A6B1HUT1-F1
#
_cell.length_a   1.000
_cell.length_b   1.000
_cell.length_c   1.000
_cell.angle_alpha   90.00
_cell.angle_beta   90.00
_cell.angle_gamma   90.00
#
_symmetry.space_group_name_H-M   'P 1'
#
loop_
_entity.id
_entity.type
_entity.pdbx_description
1 polymer ?
#
loop_
_entity_poly.entity_id
_entity_poly.type
_entity_poly.pdbx_seq_one_letter_code
_entity_poly.pdbx_strand_id
1 'polypeptide(L)' 'YYRTLVWDHAPGILIAEEAGGFVRRFDGTEYSPLDSRKGLLCAANKEMWVAIQKTLVPTISVVVSSD' A
#
# COMPACT_ATOMS: atom_id res chain seq x y z
N TYR A 1 2.45 6.77 -12.03
CA TYR A 1 3.33 5.83 -11.31
C TYR A 1 2.48 4.70 -10.72
N TYR A 2 2.12 3.67 -11.47
CA TYR A 2 1.16 2.63 -11.02
C TYR A 2 1.75 1.22 -10.95
N ARG A 3 3.00 1.03 -11.41
CA ARG A 3 3.70 -0.26 -11.33
C ARG A 3 4.52 -0.29 -10.05
N THR A 4 4.45 -1.39 -9.32
CA THR A 4 5.19 -1.63 -8.07
C THR A 4 6.27 -2.68 -8.31
N LEU A 5 7.15 -2.43 -9.28
CA LEU A 5 8.28 -3.32 -9.56
C LEU A 5 9.23 -3.34 -8.36
N VAL A 6 9.77 -4.51 -8.06
CA VAL A 6 10.50 -4.73 -6.80
C VAL A 6 11.67 -3.76 -6.65
N TRP A 7 12.42 -3.51 -7.73
CA TRP A 7 13.58 -2.63 -7.71
C TRP A 7 13.24 -1.14 -7.50
N ASP A 8 12.02 -0.72 -7.86
CA ASP A 8 11.59 0.69 -7.72
C ASP A 8 11.00 0.98 -6.33
N HIS A 9 10.54 -0.04 -5.59
CA HIS A 9 9.74 0.16 -4.37
C HIS A 9 10.27 -0.56 -3.13
N ALA A 10 10.81 -1.78 -3.25
CA ALA A 10 11.23 -2.54 -2.09
C ALA A 10 12.27 -1.81 -1.22
N PRO A 11 13.31 -1.14 -1.79
CA PRO A 11 14.26 -0.38 -0.97
C PRO A 11 13.61 0.79 -0.23
N GLY A 12 12.74 1.55 -0.91
CA GLY A 12 12.07 2.71 -0.33
C GLY A 12 11.08 2.35 0.78
N ILE A 13 10.38 1.22 0.64
CA ILE A 13 9.47 0.69 1.66
C ILE A 13 10.23 0.37 2.93
N LEU A 14 11.31 -0.41 2.83
CA LEU A 14 12.13 -0.79 3.99
C LEU A 14 12.65 0.47 4.72
N ILE A 15 13.21 1.42 3.99
CA ILE A 15 13.72 2.68 4.59
C ILE A 15 12.60 3.45 5.29
N ALA A 16 11.44 3.59 4.64
CA ALA A 16 10.33 4.34 5.21
C ALA A 16 9.80 3.68 6.48
N GLU A 17 9.63 2.36 6.49
CA GLU A 17 9.14 1.62 7.66
C GLU A 17 10.13 1.66 8.83
N GLU A 18 11.43 1.48 8.57
CA GLU A 18 12.47 1.59 9.60
C GLU A 18 12.57 3.03 10.18
N ALA A 19 12.17 4.04 9.41
CA ALA A 19 12.07 5.43 9.87
C ALA A 19 10.75 5.73 10.64
N GLY A 20 9.89 4.73 10.86
CA GLY A 20 8.59 4.89 11.54
C GLY A 20 7.43 5.23 10.61
N GLY A 21 7.67 5.28 9.30
CA GLY A 21 6.63 5.40 8.28
C GLY A 21 5.73 4.18 8.20
N PHE A 22 4.59 4.32 7.54
CA PHE A 22 3.61 3.26 7.36
C PHE A 22 3.28 3.09 5.88
N VAL A 23 3.64 1.93 5.33
CA VAL A 23 3.48 1.64 3.90
C VAL A 23 2.65 0.38 3.70
N ARG A 24 1.50 0.50 3.05
CA ARG A 24 0.56 -0.63 2.82
C ARG A 24 -0.10 -0.51 1.46
N ARG A 25 -0.68 -1.61 0.99
CA ARG A 25 -1.62 -1.65 -0.15
C ARG A 25 -2.89 -0.87 0.21
N PHE A 26 -3.66 -0.46 -0.79
CA PHE A 26 -4.89 0.32 -0.57
C PHE A 26 -5.96 -0.41 0.29
N ASP A 27 -5.91 -1.74 0.32
CA ASP A 27 -6.74 -2.61 1.17
C ASP A 27 -6.18 -2.78 2.61
N GLY A 28 -5.03 -2.16 2.92
CA GLY A 28 -4.35 -2.26 4.20
C GLY A 28 -3.37 -3.42 4.32
N THR A 29 -3.27 -4.31 3.33
CA THR A 29 -2.33 -5.44 3.38
C THR A 29 -0.87 -4.98 3.20
N GLU A 30 0.06 -5.76 3.73
CA GLU A 30 1.50 -5.48 3.61
C GLU A 30 1.99 -5.62 2.17
N TYR A 31 3.06 -4.88 1.86
CA TYR A 31 3.78 -5.10 0.63
C TYR A 31 4.55 -6.42 0.70
N SER A 32 4.57 -7.16 -0.41
CA SER A 32 5.47 -8.30 -0.60
C SER A 32 6.17 -8.17 -1.95
N PRO A 33 7.49 -8.43 -2.03
CA PRO A 33 8.22 -8.41 -3.29
C PRO A 33 7.82 -9.57 -4.22
N LEU A 34 7.13 -10.58 -3.70
CA LEU A 34 6.59 -11.70 -4.49
C LEU A 34 5.21 -11.39 -5.09
N ASP A 35 4.62 -10.27 -4.72
CA ASP A 35 3.27 -9.87 -5.11
C ASP A 35 3.29 -8.85 -6.25
N SER A 36 2.62 -9.19 -7.36
CA SER A 36 2.52 -8.35 -8.56
C SER A 36 1.38 -7.33 -8.53
N ARG A 37 0.58 -7.29 -7.44
CA ARG A 37 -0.46 -6.27 -7.23
C ARG A 37 0.14 -4.87 -7.28
N LYS A 38 -0.65 -3.94 -7.81
CA LYS A 38 -0.28 -2.53 -8.02
C LYS A 38 -0.76 -1.67 -6.85
N GLY A 39 -0.15 -0.49 -6.74
CA GLY A 39 -0.56 0.52 -5.78
C GLY A 39 0.03 0.29 -4.39
N LEU A 40 0.48 1.38 -3.80
CA LEU A 40 0.96 1.49 -2.43
C LEU A 40 0.56 2.88 -1.94
N LEU A 41 0.21 2.96 -0.66
CA LEU A 41 0.08 4.21 0.05
C LEU A 41 1.15 4.24 1.13
N CYS A 42 1.95 5.30 1.13
CA CYS A 42 3.00 5.58 2.10
C CYS A 42 2.61 6.84 2.88
N ALA A 43 2.74 6.79 4.19
CA ALA A 43 2.53 7.94 5.06
C ALA A 43 3.57 7.95 6.19
N ALA A 44 3.72 9.09 6.87
CA ALA A 44 4.68 9.24 7.96
C ALA A 44 4.32 8.42 9.21
N ASN A 45 3.05 8.01 9.37
CA ASN A 45 2.57 7.12 10.42
C ASN A 45 1.23 6.49 10.01
N LYS A 46 0.73 5.59 10.87
CA LYS A 46 -0.51 4.84 10.63
C LYS A 46 -1.75 5.73 10.64
N GLU A 47 -1.81 6.74 11.50
CA GLU A 47 -2.97 7.63 11.63
C GLU A 47 -3.17 8.44 10.36
N MET A 48 -2.10 9.02 9.83
CA MET A 48 -2.08 9.71 8.54
C MET A 48 -2.44 8.75 7.40
N TRP A 49 -1.89 7.54 7.42
CA TRP A 49 -2.20 6.54 6.40
C TRP A 49 -3.71 6.24 6.34
N VAL A 50 -4.35 6.01 7.50
CA VAL A 50 -5.79 5.74 7.59
C VAL A 50 -6.61 6.94 7.12
N ALA A 51 -6.22 8.16 7.50
CA ALA A 51 -6.90 9.37 7.05
C ALA A 51 -6.84 9.50 5.52
N ILE A 52 -5.65 9.36 4.94
CA ILE A 52 -5.43 9.48 3.49
C ILE A 52 -6.15 8.35 2.74
N GLN A 53 -6.08 7.11 3.23
CA GLN A 53 -6.76 5.97 2.62
C GLN A 53 -8.26 6.20 2.51
N LYS A 54 -8.90 6.66 3.60
CA LYS A 54 -10.34 6.98 3.61
C LYS A 54 -10.72 8.11 2.68
N THR A 55 -9.83 9.08 2.47
CA THR A 55 -10.08 10.23 1.60
C THR A 55 -9.86 9.92 0.12
N LEU A 56 -8.81 9.16 -0.21
CA LEU A 56 -8.32 9.01 -1.58
C LEU A 56 -8.64 7.66 -2.22
N VAL A 57 -8.87 6.60 -1.43
CA VAL A 57 -9.17 5.27 -1.97
C VAL A 57 -10.69 5.12 -2.04
N PRO A 58 -11.27 5.03 -3.26
CA PRO A 58 -12.70 4.77 -3.39
C PRO A 58 -13.05 3.46 -2.71
N THR A 59 -14.20 3.39 -2.02
CA THR A 59 -14.74 2.12 -1.53
C THR A 59 -15.05 1.22 -2.72
N ILE A 60 -14.10 0.36 -3.09
CA ILE A 60 -14.34 -0.69 -4.07
C ILE A 60 -15.07 -1.80 -3.33
N SER A 61 -16.37 -1.94 -3.58
CA SER A 61 -17.11 -3.15 -3.25
C SER A 61 -16.49 -4.30 -4.04
N VAL A 62 -15.64 -5.10 -3.40
CA VAL A 62 -15.16 -6.34 -3.99
C VAL A 62 -16.36 -7.29 -4.03
N VAL A 63 -16.97 -7.44 -5.21
CA VAL A 63 -17.87 -8.57 -5.48
C VAL A 63 -16.97 -9.81 -5.51
N VAL A 64 -16.97 -10.57 -4.42
CA VAL A 64 -16.37 -11.91 -4.40
C VAL A 64 -17.23 -12.77 -5.32
N SER A 65 -16.70 -13.13 -6.50
CA SER A 65 -17.31 -14.17 -7.33
C SER A 65 -16.98 -15.50 -6.67
N SER A 66 -18.00 -16.19 -6.16
CA SER A 66 -17.91 -17.57 -5.72
C SER A 66 -17.90 -18.46 -6.96
N ASP A 67 -16.76 -19.09 -7.24
CA ASP A 67 -16.68 -20.33 -8.01
C ASP A 67 -16.55 -21.51 -7.04
#